data_AF-A0A1T5JEE7-F1
#
_entry.id   AF-A0A1T5JEE7-F1
#
_cell.length_a   1.000
_cell.length_b   1.000
_cell.length_c   1.000
_cell.angle_alpha   90.00
_cell.angle_beta   90.00
_cell.angle_gamma   90.00
#
_symmetry.space_group_name_H-M   'P 1'
#
loop_
_entity.id
_entity.type
_entity.pdbx_description
1 polymer ?
#
loop_
_entity_poly.entity_id
_entity_poly.type
_entity_poly.pdbx_seq_one_letter_code
_entity_poly.pdbx_strand_id
1 'polypeptide(L)'
;MRALSIMQPWAWLIVHGYKPVENRKWPTSFRGPFLVHAGQKFDQAGYDVVRECYPEIQLPAPSEFPKGGIVGVATITDCVTRMNSSWFYGPYGFLLEDARPLPLVQFRGQLSFFDVPDKCLADPRAAHLTESAEVF
;
A
#
# COMPACT_ATOMS: atom_id res chain seq x y z
N MET A 1 -5.55 -11.41 -7.16
CA MET A 1 -5.68 -9.92 -7.36
C MET A 1 -4.31 -9.25 -7.52
N ARG A 2 -4.22 -8.07 -8.16
CA ARG A 2 -2.97 -7.26 -8.18
C ARG A 2 -2.71 -6.56 -6.86
N ALA A 3 -1.45 -6.39 -6.50
CA ALA A 3 -1.00 -5.68 -5.32
C ALA A 3 0.12 -4.69 -5.63
N LEU A 4 0.28 -3.70 -4.77
CA LEU A 4 1.38 -2.74 -4.82
C LEU A 4 1.99 -2.61 -3.42
N SER A 5 3.31 -2.74 -3.33
CA SER A 5 4.04 -2.57 -2.07
C SER A 5 4.30 -1.09 -1.78
N ILE A 6 3.84 -0.64 -0.62
CA ILE A 6 3.90 0.74 -0.14
C ILE A 6 4.58 0.75 1.23
N MET A 7 5.48 1.70 1.45
CA MET A 7 6.23 1.84 2.71
C MET A 7 5.33 2.38 3.82
N GLN A 8 5.53 1.96 5.07
CA GLN A 8 4.84 2.58 6.20
C GLN A 8 5.43 3.96 6.52
N PRO A 9 4.66 4.94 7.01
CA PRO A 9 3.25 4.87 7.41
C PRO A 9 2.25 5.06 6.26
N TRP A 10 2.73 5.28 5.03
CA TRP A 10 1.89 5.64 3.88
C TRP A 10 0.85 4.58 3.53
N ALA A 11 1.21 3.30 3.62
CA ALA A 11 0.28 2.20 3.41
C ALA A 11 -0.92 2.27 4.39
N TRP A 12 -0.64 2.52 5.67
CA TRP A 12 -1.67 2.68 6.70
C TRP A 12 -2.57 3.90 6.42
N LEU A 13 -1.97 5.04 6.08
CA LEU A 13 -2.71 6.27 5.75
C LEU A 13 -3.64 6.08 4.55
N ILE A 14 -3.21 5.32 3.55
CA ILE A 14 -4.05 4.98 2.39
C ILE A 14 -5.23 4.13 2.83
N VAL A 15 -4.99 2.99 3.48
CA VAL A 15 -6.08 2.04 3.79
C VAL A 15 -7.05 2.56 4.84
N HIS A 16 -6.65 3.56 5.64
CA HIS A 16 -7.54 4.27 6.57
C HIS A 16 -8.19 5.52 5.96
N GLY A 17 -8.00 5.78 4.66
CA GLY A 17 -8.70 6.84 3.92
C GLY A 17 -8.13 8.25 4.07
N TYR A 18 -7.01 8.43 4.76
CA TYR A 18 -6.38 9.75 4.95
C TYR A 18 -5.61 10.23 3.72
N LYS A 19 -4.98 9.30 3.00
CA LYS A 19 -4.11 9.61 1.85
C LYS A 19 -4.76 9.15 0.54
N PRO A 20 -5.38 10.05 -0.24
CA PRO A 20 -6.17 9.71 -1.44
C PRO A 20 -5.33 9.50 -2.71
N VAL A 21 -4.00 9.42 -2.59
CA VAL A 21 -3.10 9.34 -3.73
C VAL A 21 -1.89 8.49 -3.37
N GLU A 22 -1.39 7.65 -4.26
CA GLU A 22 -0.10 6.97 -4.12
C GLU A 22 0.93 7.58 -5.07
N ASN A 23 2.07 8.05 -4.56
CA ASN A 23 3.07 8.77 -5.38
C ASN A 23 4.10 7.80 -5.95
N ARG A 24 4.41 7.92 -7.25
CA ARG A 24 5.36 7.06 -7.95
C ARG A 24 6.21 7.83 -8.95
N LYS A 25 7.39 7.28 -9.22
CA LYS A 25 8.30 7.76 -10.29
C LYS A 25 7.88 7.29 -11.68
N TRP A 26 6.88 6.42 -11.79
CA TRP A 26 6.43 5.80 -13.03
C TRP A 26 4.89 5.88 -13.15
N PRO A 27 4.33 6.01 -14.37
CA PRO A 27 2.90 6.07 -14.61
C PRO A 27 2.26 4.67 -14.67
N THR A 28 0.93 4.59 -14.52
CA THR A 28 0.18 3.36 -14.77
C THR A 28 -1.11 3.58 -15.55
N SER A 29 -1.41 2.66 -16.47
CA SER A 29 -2.72 2.54 -17.13
C SER A 29 -3.70 1.64 -16.38
N PHE A 30 -3.25 0.96 -15.31
CA PHE A 30 -4.12 0.11 -14.51
C PHE A 30 -5.20 0.94 -13.81
N ARG A 31 -6.44 0.44 -13.84
CA ARG A 31 -7.60 1.00 -13.15
C ARG A 31 -8.38 -0.13 -12.50
N GLY A 32 -8.96 0.13 -11.35
CA GLY A 32 -9.71 -0.85 -10.57
C GLY A 32 -9.03 -1.22 -9.24
N PRO A 33 -9.58 -2.24 -8.55
CA PRO A 33 -9.15 -2.60 -7.21
C PRO A 33 -7.76 -3.23 -7.20
N PHE A 34 -6.96 -2.86 -6.20
CA PHE A 34 -5.67 -3.47 -5.92
C PHE A 34 -5.46 -3.63 -4.41
N LEU A 35 -4.65 -4.61 -4.04
CA LEU A 35 -4.25 -4.82 -2.66
C LEU A 35 -3.12 -3.89 -2.28
N VAL A 36 -3.25 -3.26 -1.11
CA VAL A 36 -2.18 -2.48 -0.50
C VAL A 36 -1.32 -3.41 0.33
N HIS A 37 -0.07 -3.60 -0.09
CA HIS A 37 0.93 -4.36 0.66
C HIS A 37 1.81 -3.40 1.45
N ALA A 38 1.96 -3.60 2.76
CA ALA A 38 2.91 -2.85 3.59
C ALA A 38 4.32 -3.48 3.49
N GLY A 39 5.27 -2.73 2.96
CA GLY A 39 6.68 -3.14 2.90
C GLY A 39 7.34 -3.30 4.29
N GLN A 40 8.56 -3.84 4.32
CA GLN A 40 9.33 -4.01 5.56
C GLN A 40 9.90 -2.69 6.11
N LYS A 41 10.10 -1.69 5.23
CA LYS A 41 10.68 -0.40 5.62
C LYS A 41 9.62 0.51 6.26
N PHE A 42 10.12 1.43 7.07
CA PHE A 42 9.34 2.47 7.72
C PHE A 42 9.99 3.83 7.46
N ASP A 43 9.17 4.82 7.13
CA ASP A 43 9.56 6.20 6.86
C ASP A 43 9.33 7.05 8.10
N GLN A 44 10.38 7.17 8.93
CA GLN A 44 10.30 7.92 10.18
C GLN A 44 10.06 9.41 9.91
N ALA A 45 10.74 9.99 8.91
CA ALA A 45 10.57 11.39 8.57
C ALA A 45 9.14 11.68 8.07
N GLY A 46 8.60 10.81 7.22
CA GLY A 46 7.21 10.90 6.78
C GLY A 46 6.21 10.79 7.93
N TYR A 47 6.45 9.87 8.88
CA TYR A 47 5.65 9.74 10.09
C TYR A 47 5.65 11.01 10.95
N ASP A 48 6.83 11.60 11.18
CA ASP A 48 6.96 12.82 11.99
C ASP A 48 6.26 14.01 11.33
N VAL A 49 6.39 14.17 9.99
CA VAL A 49 5.66 15.19 9.22
C VAL A 49 4.16 15.02 9.37
N VAL A 50 3.65 13.77 9.34
CA VAL A 50 2.21 13.56 9.47
C VAL A 50 1.73 13.94 10.86
N ARG A 51 2.50 13.62 11.91
CA ARG A 51 2.18 14.02 13.29
C ARG A 51 2.16 15.53 13.49
N GLU A 52 3.06 16.24 12.83
CA GLU A 52 3.17 17.69 12.95
C GLU A 52 2.09 18.41 12.13
N CYS A 53 1.90 18.03 10.87
CA CYS A 53 1.02 18.74 9.94
C CYS A 53 -0.45 18.28 9.99
N TYR A 54 -0.72 17.08 10.50
CA TYR A 54 -2.07 16.51 10.60
C TYR A 54 -2.33 15.93 12.01
N PRO A 55 -2.29 16.76 13.05
CA PRO A 55 -2.41 16.32 14.45
C PRO A 55 -3.75 15.64 14.77
N GLU A 56 -4.77 15.83 13.93
CA GLU A 56 -6.06 15.14 14.02
C GLU A 56 -5.99 13.66 13.63
N ILE A 57 -4.97 13.26 12.87
CA ILE A 57 -4.74 11.86 12.52
C ILE A 57 -4.05 11.16 13.68
N GLN A 58 -4.80 10.34 14.40
CA GLN A 58 -4.28 9.51 15.48
C GLN A 58 -3.46 8.35 14.91
N LEU A 59 -2.18 8.60 14.66
CA LEU A 59 -1.25 7.57 14.20
C LEU A 59 -0.90 6.59 15.34
N PRO A 60 -0.83 5.29 15.04
CA PRO A 60 -0.33 4.30 15.99
C PRO A 60 1.19 4.49 16.21
N ALA A 61 1.74 3.88 17.25
CA ALA A 61 3.19 3.90 17.45
C ALA A 61 3.92 3.18 16.29
N PRO A 62 5.16 3.57 15.93
CA PRO A 62 5.89 2.96 14.82
C PRO A 62 6.02 1.43 14.85
N SER A 63 5.99 0.83 16.06
CA SER A 63 6.03 -0.61 16.28
C SER A 63 4.71 -1.33 15.99
N GLU A 64 3.59 -0.61 15.98
CA GLU A 64 2.24 -1.15 15.82
C GLU A 64 1.80 -1.20 14.34
N PHE A 65 2.55 -0.56 13.44
CA PHE A 65 2.25 -0.63 12.01
C PHE A 65 2.50 -2.04 11.48
N PRO A 66 1.51 -2.65 10.80
CA PRO A 66 1.71 -3.94 10.15
C PRO A 66 2.73 -3.81 9.00
N LYS A 67 3.58 -4.81 8.84
CA LYS A 67 4.64 -4.88 7.82
C LYS A 67 4.70 -6.28 7.23
N GLY A 68 5.24 -6.38 6.02
CA GLY A 68 5.53 -7.66 5.36
C GLY A 68 4.30 -8.39 4.82
N GLY A 69 3.22 -7.67 4.50
CA GLY A 69 2.01 -8.30 4.02
C GLY A 69 0.93 -7.35 3.52
N ILE A 70 -0.17 -7.93 3.07
CA ILE A 70 -1.37 -7.20 2.64
C ILE A 70 -2.06 -6.63 3.88
N VAL A 71 -2.35 -5.33 3.83
CA VAL A 71 -2.96 -4.58 4.95
C VAL A 71 -4.28 -3.92 4.58
N GLY A 72 -4.67 -3.97 3.30
CA GLY A 72 -5.92 -3.39 2.84
C GLY A 72 -6.10 -3.49 1.34
N VAL A 73 -7.13 -2.81 0.87
CA VAL A 73 -7.50 -2.69 -0.54
C VAL A 73 -7.86 -1.24 -0.83
N ALA A 74 -7.61 -0.80 -2.06
CA ALA A 74 -8.10 0.47 -2.59
C ALA A 74 -8.34 0.32 -4.09
N THR A 75 -9.00 1.30 -4.71
CA THR A 75 -9.28 1.35 -6.14
C THR A 75 -8.44 2.45 -6.79
N ILE A 76 -7.67 2.13 -7.82
CA ILE A 76 -7.02 3.16 -8.64
C ILE A 76 -8.01 3.67 -9.67
N THR A 77 -8.38 4.94 -9.57
CA THR A 77 -9.34 5.60 -10.49
C THR A 77 -8.65 6.45 -11.56
N ASP A 78 -7.48 7.01 -11.25
CA ASP A 78 -6.67 7.73 -12.23
C ASP A 78 -5.16 7.71 -11.95
N CYS A 79 -4.36 8.17 -12.92
CA CYS A 79 -2.93 8.41 -12.79
C CYS A 79 -2.61 9.82 -13.29
N VAL A 80 -2.38 10.74 -12.36
CA VAL A 80 -2.21 12.17 -12.64
C VAL A 80 -0.75 12.61 -12.51
N THR A 81 -0.40 13.70 -13.19
CA THR A 81 0.90 14.38 -13.05
C THR A 81 0.81 15.68 -12.25
N ARG A 82 -0.40 16.11 -11.90
CA ARG A 82 -0.68 17.31 -11.11
C ARG A 82 -1.91 17.05 -10.24
N MET A 83 -1.87 17.50 -9.00
CA MET A 83 -2.98 17.43 -8.05
C MET A 83 -2.85 18.57 -7.05
N ASN A 84 -3.96 19.24 -6.73
CA ASN A 84 -3.99 20.22 -5.65
C ASN A 84 -4.26 19.51 -4.31
N SER A 85 -3.22 18.87 -3.76
CA SER A 85 -3.28 18.15 -2.50
C SER A 85 -1.91 18.15 -1.84
N SER A 86 -1.88 18.37 -0.54
CA SER A 86 -0.66 18.26 0.27
C SER A 86 -0.07 16.85 0.28
N TRP A 87 -0.84 15.83 -0.12
CA TRP A 87 -0.40 14.44 -0.22
C TRP A 87 0.30 14.09 -1.54
N PHE A 88 0.31 14.99 -2.52
CA PHE A 88 0.89 14.75 -3.84
C PHE A 88 2.28 15.38 -3.96
N TYR A 89 3.28 14.54 -4.28
CA TYR A 89 4.68 14.96 -4.43
C TYR A 89 5.29 14.54 -5.77
N GLY A 90 4.52 13.84 -6.61
CA GLY A 90 4.86 13.53 -7.98
C GLY A 90 6.03 12.53 -8.17
N PRO A 91 6.51 12.39 -9.42
CA PRO A 91 5.97 12.99 -10.65
C PRO A 91 4.61 12.40 -11.08
N TYR A 92 4.24 11.21 -10.58
CA TYR A 92 2.94 10.59 -10.84
C TYR A 92 2.21 10.29 -9.55
N GLY A 93 0.89 10.43 -9.56
CA GLY A 93 0.00 10.15 -8.45
C GLY A 93 -1.11 9.23 -8.90
N PHE A 94 -1.22 8.05 -8.29
CA PHE A 94 -2.33 7.14 -8.53
C PHE A 94 -3.47 7.56 -7.61
N LEU A 95 -4.57 8.08 -8.16
CA LEU A 95 -5.73 8.50 -7.36
C LEU A 95 -6.44 7.26 -6.80
N LEU A 96 -6.77 7.33 -5.52
CA LEU A 96 -7.28 6.21 -4.74
C LEU A 96 -8.68 6.50 -4.19
N GLU A 97 -9.58 5.54 -4.39
CA GLU A 97 -10.93 5.53 -3.82
C GLU A 97 -11.21 4.18 -3.14
N ASP A 98 -12.33 4.08 -2.42
CA ASP A 98 -12.80 2.87 -1.73
C ASP A 98 -11.76 2.18 -0.84
N ALA A 99 -10.84 2.97 -0.28
CA ALA A 99 -9.77 2.45 0.55
C ALA A 99 -10.31 1.94 1.88
N ARG A 100 -9.93 0.71 2.24
CA ARG A 100 -10.32 0.11 3.52
C ARG A 100 -9.26 -0.84 4.05
N PRO A 101 -9.08 -0.93 5.38
CA PRO A 101 -8.15 -1.87 5.97
C PRO A 101 -8.66 -3.31 5.82
N LEU A 102 -7.72 -4.25 5.83
CA LEU A 102 -7.96 -5.69 5.91
C LEU A 102 -7.11 -6.28 7.04
N PRO A 103 -7.49 -7.44 7.61
CA PRO A 103 -6.59 -8.20 8.46
C PRO A 103 -5.27 -8.47 7.74
N LEU A 104 -4.16 -8.41 8.48
CA LEU A 104 -2.84 -8.64 7.91
C LEU A 104 -2.74 -10.06 7.33
N VAL A 105 -2.46 -10.14 6.04
CA VAL A 105 -2.09 -11.39 5.36
C VAL A 105 -0.61 -11.29 5.02
N GLN A 106 0.22 -12.06 5.71
CA GLN A 106 1.65 -12.13 5.44
C GLN A 106 1.87 -12.55 3.97
N PHE A 107 2.68 -11.80 3.23
CA PHE A 107 2.94 -12.07 1.82
C PHE A 107 4.22 -11.38 1.38
N ARG A 108 5.07 -12.06 0.61
CA ARG A 108 6.31 -11.45 0.14
C ARG A 108 6.03 -10.40 -0.94
N GLY A 109 6.23 -9.13 -0.61
CA GLY A 109 6.14 -8.03 -1.57
C GLY A 109 7.17 -8.09 -2.70
N GLN A 110 6.85 -7.42 -3.81
CA GLN A 110 7.69 -7.33 -5.01
C GLN A 110 7.78 -5.88 -5.52
N LEU A 111 8.70 -5.63 -6.46
CA LEU A 111 8.76 -4.35 -7.18
C LEU A 111 7.60 -4.24 -8.17
N SER A 112 7.17 -3.01 -8.43
CA SER A 112 6.02 -2.71 -9.31
C SER A 112 4.74 -3.42 -8.86
N PHE A 113 3.73 -3.50 -9.73
CA PHE A 113 2.56 -4.34 -9.47
C PHE A 113 2.94 -5.82 -9.52
N PHE A 114 2.37 -6.61 -8.62
CA PHE A 114 2.54 -8.06 -8.59
C PHE A 114 1.21 -8.76 -8.31
N ASP A 115 1.12 -10.02 -8.73
CA ASP A 115 -0.09 -10.82 -8.53
C ASP A 115 -0.06 -11.56 -7.18
N VAL A 116 -1.18 -11.53 -6.49
CA VAL A 116 -1.44 -12.27 -5.26
C VAL A 116 -2.51 -13.32 -5.57
N PRO A 117 -2.19 -14.62 -5.53
CA PRO A 117 -3.17 -15.68 -5.72
C PRO A 117 -4.28 -15.62 -4.68
N ASP A 118 -5.53 -15.88 -5.08
CA ASP A 118 -6.68 -15.77 -4.18
C ASP A 118 -6.57 -16.75 -2.99
N LYS A 119 -5.90 -17.90 -3.17
CA LYS A 119 -5.58 -18.86 -2.09
C LYS A 119 -4.79 -18.22 -0.94
N CYS A 120 -3.97 -17.21 -1.21
CA CYS A 120 -3.20 -16.51 -0.19
C CYS A 120 -4.06 -15.55 0.63
N LEU A 121 -5.17 -15.05 0.07
CA LEU A 121 -6.10 -14.14 0.77
C LEU A 121 -7.08 -14.88 1.68
N ALA A 122 -7.26 -16.19 1.47
CA ALA A 122 -8.18 -17.03 2.23
C ALA A 122 -7.60 -17.54 3.57
N ASP A 123 -6.27 -17.48 3.77
CA ASP A 123 -5.62 -17.99 4.99
C ASP A 123 -4.61 -16.97 5.54
N PRO A 124 -4.85 -16.40 6.74
CA PRO A 124 -3.92 -15.50 7.42
C PRO A 124 -2.51 -16.10 7.65
N ARG A 125 -2.36 -17.42 7.51
CA ARG A 125 -1.11 -18.17 7.72
C ARG A 125 -0.42 -18.61 6.41
N ALA A 126 -1.04 -18.47 5.24
CA ALA A 126 -0.54 -19.07 3.98
C ALA A 126 0.63 -18.33 3.29
N ALA A 127 1.38 -17.50 4.02
CA ALA A 127 2.47 -16.66 3.52
C ALA A 127 3.73 -17.42 3.01
N HIS A 128 3.77 -18.75 3.12
CA HIS A 128 4.97 -19.55 2.89
C HIS A 128 4.95 -20.37 1.60
N LEU A 129 3.89 -20.28 0.78
CA LEU A 129 3.83 -21.01 -0.49
C LEU A 129 4.28 -20.12 -1.66
N THR A 130 5.57 -19.79 -1.70
CA THR A 130 6.23 -19.57 -2.99
C THR A 130 6.66 -20.94 -3.50
N GLU A 131 5.90 -21.51 -4.43
CA GLU A 131 6.32 -22.67 -5.20
C GLU A 131 7.68 -22.37 -5.83
N SER A 132 8.70 -23.08 -5.36
CA SER A 132 9.95 -23.26 -6.08
C SER A 132 9.58 -23.73 -7.49
N ALA A 133 10.03 -22.99 -8.49
CA ALA A 133 9.96 -23.43 -9.87
C ALA A 133 10.56 -24.83 -9.98
N GLU A 134 9.74 -25.82 -10.31
CA GLU A 134 10.22 -27.09 -10.82
C GLU A 134 10.90 -26.80 -12.16
N VAL A 135 12.23 -26.76 -12.13
CA VAL A 135 13.07 -26.87 -13.30
C VAL A 135 13.09 -28.36 -13.64
N PHE A 136 12.45 -28.73 -14.74
CA PHE A 136 12.74 -29.97 -15.48
C PHE A 136 14.08 -29.84 -16.20
#